data_AF-A0A6I7QKG8-F1
#
_entry.id   AF-A0A6I7QKG8-F1
#
_cell.length_a   1.000
_cell.length_b   1.000
_cell.length_c   1.000
_cell.angle_alpha   90.00
_cell.angle_beta   90.00
_cell.angle_gamma   90.00
#
_symmetry.space_group_name_H-M   'P 1'
#
loop_
_entity.id
_entity.type
_entity.pdbx_description
1 polymer ?
#
loop_
_entity_poly.entity_id
_entity_poly.type
_entity_poly.pdbx_seq_one_letter_code
_entity_poly.pdbx_strand_id
1 'polypeptide(L)'
;MPATPNNSNAQANTPNMTDATMDAQKYKPDDPTISPPVLEMITVANEYCLFFEKAGNYKAEDIFSYYQKIAPLLYLKGALLPPVKVSDDAVAECFVTEEQWETVFRSLREQFKSLDVYYVLDHHNDTAEASLSENMADIYQDLKDFIMLYQKNVTPARESAIAHLRTLYQTRWGPALITSLQMVHHILYKDAIDPAVFDSDDEWLV
;
A
#
# COMPACT_ATOMS: atom_id res chain seq x y z
N MET A 1 -76.48 -42.10 18.57
CA MET A 1 -75.83 -42.81 17.44
C MET A 1 -76.02 -41.98 16.18
N PRO A 2 -75.10 -42.00 15.19
CA PRO A 2 -73.66 -42.23 15.34
C PRO A 2 -72.75 -41.28 14.51
N ALA A 3 -71.45 -41.35 14.80
CA ALA A 3 -70.29 -41.20 13.89
C ALA A 3 -69.87 -39.84 13.31
N THR A 4 -68.53 -39.69 13.22
CA THR A 4 -67.74 -38.67 12.52
C THR A 4 -67.18 -39.22 11.19
N PRO A 5 -66.65 -38.33 10.33
CA PRO A 5 -65.20 -38.34 10.00
C PRO A 5 -64.57 -36.95 10.30
N ASN A 6 -63.27 -36.71 10.58
CA ASN A 6 -61.98 -37.42 10.49
C ASN A 6 -61.54 -37.82 9.07
N ASN A 7 -60.39 -37.44 8.51
CA ASN A 7 -59.13 -36.88 9.05
C ASN A 7 -58.90 -35.44 8.45
N SER A 8 -57.73 -34.82 8.19
CA SER A 8 -56.29 -35.14 8.25
C SER A 8 -55.40 -33.89 8.40
N ASN A 9 -54.14 -34.10 8.81
CA ASN A 9 -53.11 -33.08 9.06
C ASN A 9 -52.72 -32.21 7.85
N ALA A 10 -52.37 -30.94 8.14
CA ALA A 10 -51.37 -30.17 7.40
C ALA A 10 -50.70 -29.13 8.33
N GLN A 11 -49.70 -29.54 9.13
CA GLN A 11 -48.85 -28.60 9.85
C GLN A 11 -47.84 -27.96 8.89
N ALA A 12 -48.20 -26.82 8.31
CA ALA A 12 -47.25 -25.98 7.59
C ALA A 12 -46.46 -25.13 8.59
N ASN A 13 -45.16 -25.40 8.73
CA ASN A 13 -44.26 -24.64 9.61
C ASN A 13 -44.26 -23.16 9.21
N THR A 14 -44.61 -22.27 10.14
CA THR A 14 -44.26 -20.85 10.05
C THR A 14 -42.74 -20.70 10.22
N PRO A 15 -42.00 -20.11 9.25
CA PRO A 15 -40.58 -19.81 9.45
C PRO A 15 -40.41 -18.87 10.65
N ASN A 16 -39.60 -19.27 11.63
CA ASN A 16 -39.39 -18.50 12.84
C ASN A 16 -38.49 -17.29 12.53
N MET A 17 -38.87 -16.08 12.99
CA MET A 17 -38.09 -14.85 12.77
C MET A 17 -36.88 -14.75 13.74
N THR A 18 -36.03 -15.78 13.75
CA THR A 18 -34.88 -15.88 14.67
C THR A 18 -33.57 -16.33 13.99
N ASP A 19 -33.55 -16.44 12.66
CA ASP A 19 -32.38 -16.93 11.89
C ASP A 19 -31.83 -15.85 10.94
N ALA A 20 -31.64 -14.66 11.51
CA ALA A 20 -31.07 -13.49 10.84
C ALA A 20 -29.90 -12.88 11.63
N THR A 21 -29.25 -13.69 12.48
CA THR A 21 -27.93 -13.38 13.05
C THR A 21 -26.86 -13.72 12.02
N MET A 22 -26.81 -12.93 10.93
CA MET A 22 -25.59 -12.76 10.15
C MET A 22 -24.80 -11.60 10.74
N ASP A 23 -23.47 -11.73 10.79
CA ASP A 23 -22.59 -10.91 11.63
C ASP A 23 -22.45 -9.46 11.17
N ALA A 24 -23.46 -8.65 11.44
CA ALA A 24 -23.35 -7.21 11.56
C ALA A 24 -22.49 -6.86 12.80
N GLN A 25 -21.19 -7.17 12.73
CA GLN A 25 -20.21 -6.91 13.78
C GLN A 25 -20.14 -5.40 14.00
N LYS A 26 -20.88 -4.96 15.00
CA LYS A 26 -21.37 -3.58 15.09
C LYS A 26 -20.22 -2.63 15.43
N TYR A 27 -19.71 -1.97 14.40
CA TYR A 27 -18.63 -0.98 14.48
C TYR A 27 -18.76 -0.09 15.72
N LYS A 28 -17.68 0.01 16.50
CA LYS A 28 -17.58 1.02 17.55
C LYS A 28 -17.62 2.40 16.86
N PRO A 29 -18.35 3.39 17.41
CA PRO A 29 -18.41 4.74 16.82
C PRO A 29 -17.01 5.35 16.58
N ASP A 30 -16.06 5.02 17.45
CA ASP A 30 -14.68 5.49 17.43
C ASP A 30 -13.67 4.37 17.08
N ASP A 31 -13.98 3.50 16.11
CA ASP A 31 -13.01 2.51 15.59
C ASP A 31 -11.91 3.23 14.78
N PRO A 32 -10.65 3.31 15.26
CA PRO A 32 -9.58 4.04 14.57
C PRO A 32 -9.23 3.41 13.22
N THR A 33 -9.56 2.13 13.01
CA THR A 33 -9.21 1.38 11.80
C THR A 33 -10.10 1.70 10.59
N ILE A 34 -11.20 2.45 10.77
CA ILE A 34 -11.98 3.09 9.68
C ILE A 34 -11.92 4.62 9.71
N SER A 35 -10.95 5.20 10.43
CA SER A 35 -10.75 6.65 10.40
C SER A 35 -10.41 7.13 8.97
N PRO A 36 -10.81 8.35 8.56
CA PRO A 36 -10.57 8.83 7.19
C PRO A 36 -9.11 8.71 6.70
N PRO A 37 -8.06 8.97 7.51
CA PRO A 37 -6.67 8.78 7.08
C PRO A 37 -6.34 7.34 6.66
N VAL A 38 -6.96 6.33 7.27
CA VAL A 38 -6.78 4.91 6.89
C VAL A 38 -7.45 4.63 5.55
N LEU A 39 -8.68 5.09 5.35
CA LEU A 39 -9.42 4.90 4.08
C LEU A 39 -8.74 5.64 2.91
N GLU A 40 -8.20 6.83 3.17
CA GLU A 40 -7.38 7.58 2.24
C GLU A 40 -6.05 6.87 1.93
N MET A 41 -5.37 6.30 2.93
CA MET A 41 -4.16 5.49 2.71
C MET A 41 -4.47 4.26 1.83
N ILE A 42 -5.55 3.53 2.11
CA ILE A 42 -5.99 2.36 1.32
C ILE A 42 -6.25 2.78 -0.13
N THR A 43 -6.86 3.93 -0.35
CA THR A 43 -7.14 4.44 -1.71
C THR A 43 -5.85 4.72 -2.46
N VAL A 44 -4.90 5.46 -1.86
CA VAL A 44 -3.63 5.82 -2.51
C VAL A 44 -2.72 4.58 -2.70
N ALA A 45 -2.71 3.66 -1.74
CA ALA A 45 -2.02 2.37 -1.85
C ALA A 45 -2.59 1.52 -2.99
N ASN A 46 -3.91 1.46 -3.13
CA ASN A 46 -4.57 0.68 -4.17
C ASN A 46 -4.31 1.26 -5.57
N GLU A 47 -4.33 2.59 -5.73
CA GLU A 47 -3.94 3.23 -6.99
C GLU A 47 -2.48 2.93 -7.36
N TYR A 48 -1.57 2.97 -6.38
CA TYR A 48 -0.17 2.56 -6.58
C TYR A 48 -0.08 1.11 -7.08
N CYS A 49 -0.69 0.15 -6.37
CA CYS A 49 -0.67 -1.25 -6.78
C CYS A 49 -1.27 -1.48 -8.17
N LEU A 50 -2.43 -0.89 -8.47
CA LEU A 50 -3.10 -1.02 -9.76
C LEU A 50 -2.31 -0.43 -10.94
N PHE A 51 -1.45 0.56 -10.70
CA PHE A 51 -0.52 1.08 -11.70
C PHE A 51 0.67 0.14 -11.89
N PHE A 52 1.32 -0.29 -10.81
CA PHE A 52 2.54 -1.09 -10.86
C PHE A 52 2.31 -2.54 -11.34
N GLU A 53 1.15 -3.13 -11.06
CA GLU A 53 0.65 -4.36 -11.71
C GLU A 53 0.59 -4.28 -13.26
N LYS A 54 0.59 -3.06 -13.81
CA LYS A 54 0.51 -2.80 -15.26
C LYS A 54 1.75 -2.11 -15.82
N ALA A 55 2.81 -1.96 -15.02
CA ALA A 55 4.00 -1.16 -15.34
C ALA A 55 4.62 -1.47 -16.71
N GLY A 56 4.68 -2.74 -17.11
CA GLY A 56 5.25 -3.18 -18.39
C GLY A 56 4.54 -2.63 -19.64
N ASN A 57 3.34 -2.04 -19.50
CA ASN A 57 2.59 -1.41 -20.59
C ASN A 57 2.91 0.10 -20.77
N TYR A 58 3.66 0.69 -19.84
CA TYR A 58 4.02 2.12 -19.84
C TYR A 58 5.50 2.30 -20.13
N LYS A 59 5.90 3.47 -20.63
CA LYS A 59 7.32 3.80 -20.81
C LYS A 59 7.93 4.29 -19.49
N ALA A 60 9.25 4.28 -19.41
CA ALA A 60 9.99 4.83 -18.27
C ALA A 60 9.56 6.28 -17.94
N GLU A 61 9.40 7.14 -18.93
CA GLU A 61 9.01 8.55 -18.72
C GLU A 61 7.59 8.69 -18.14
N ASP A 62 6.66 7.82 -18.56
CA ASP A 62 5.28 7.77 -18.04
C ASP A 62 5.29 7.27 -16.58
N ILE A 63 6.08 6.24 -16.28
CA ILE A 63 6.25 5.68 -14.93
C ILE A 63 6.89 6.71 -13.99
N PHE A 64 7.97 7.37 -14.39
CA PHE A 64 8.61 8.44 -13.61
C PHE A 64 7.67 9.62 -13.41
N SER A 65 6.92 10.01 -14.46
CA SER A 65 5.92 11.08 -14.37
C SER A 65 4.76 10.72 -13.45
N TYR A 66 4.34 9.46 -13.37
CA TYR A 66 3.40 8.98 -12.36
C TYR A 66 4.03 8.97 -10.95
N TYR A 67 5.24 8.44 -10.82
CA TYR A 67 5.93 8.26 -9.54
C TYR A 67 6.13 9.58 -8.79
N GLN A 68 6.57 10.64 -9.48
CA GLN A 68 6.72 11.98 -8.87
C GLN A 68 5.41 12.57 -8.29
N LYS A 69 4.23 12.04 -8.65
CA LYS A 69 2.93 12.47 -8.14
C LYS A 69 2.41 11.54 -7.04
N ILE A 70 2.47 10.22 -7.27
CA ILE A 70 1.94 9.24 -6.30
C ILE A 70 2.83 9.15 -5.05
N ALA A 71 4.16 9.20 -5.19
CA ALA A 71 5.10 9.04 -4.08
C ALA A 71 4.92 10.09 -2.96
N PRO A 72 4.94 11.42 -3.22
CA PRO A 72 4.74 12.39 -2.15
C PRO A 72 3.34 12.32 -1.51
N LEU A 73 2.31 11.93 -2.27
CA LEU A 73 0.96 11.72 -1.74
C LEU A 73 0.90 10.48 -0.83
N LEU A 74 1.49 9.38 -1.26
CA LEU A 74 1.59 8.11 -0.53
C LEU A 74 2.38 8.28 0.78
N TYR A 75 3.50 9.00 0.74
CA TYR A 75 4.28 9.37 1.92
C TYR A 75 3.46 10.21 2.92
N LEU A 76 2.74 11.22 2.43
CA LEU A 76 1.84 12.04 3.26
C LEU A 76 0.73 11.20 3.91
N LYS A 77 0.13 10.22 3.21
CA LYS A 77 -0.85 9.32 3.82
C LYS A 77 -0.22 8.37 4.85
N GLY A 78 1.00 7.87 4.61
CA GLY A 78 1.76 7.08 5.58
C GLY A 78 2.02 7.84 6.89
N ALA A 79 2.44 9.11 6.80
CA ALA A 79 2.63 9.98 7.96
C ALA A 79 1.36 10.16 8.80
N LEU A 80 0.20 10.23 8.14
CA LEU A 80 -1.13 10.46 8.75
C LEU A 80 -1.81 9.19 9.30
N LEU A 81 -1.24 7.99 9.11
CA LEU A 81 -1.79 6.76 9.69
C LEU A 81 -1.86 6.84 11.23
N PRO A 82 -3.01 6.55 11.87
CA PRO A 82 -3.12 6.61 13.32
C PRO A 82 -2.25 5.54 14.00
N PRO A 83 -1.77 5.77 15.23
CA PRO A 83 -1.26 4.70 16.07
C PRO A 83 -2.43 3.78 16.45
N VAL A 84 -2.33 2.49 16.10
CA VAL A 84 -3.32 1.47 16.43
C VAL A 84 -2.68 0.44 17.34
N LYS A 85 -3.38 0.08 18.43
CA LYS A 85 -3.01 -1.07 19.27
C LYS A 85 -3.59 -2.33 18.65
N VAL A 86 -2.77 -3.33 18.40
CA VAL A 86 -3.22 -4.65 17.97
C VAL A 86 -3.80 -5.42 19.16
N SER A 87 -4.96 -6.06 18.97
CA SER A 87 -5.67 -6.83 20.01
C SER A 87 -5.21 -8.30 20.14
N ASP A 88 -4.42 -8.78 19.19
CA ASP A 88 -3.91 -10.16 19.10
C ASP A 88 -2.46 -10.12 18.59
N ASP A 89 -1.59 -11.04 19.03
CA ASP A 89 -0.17 -11.09 18.62
C ASP A 89 0.00 -11.78 17.25
N ALA A 90 -1.07 -11.84 16.47
CA ALA A 90 -1.11 -12.39 15.12
C ALA A 90 -0.21 -11.59 14.17
N VAL A 91 0.89 -12.23 13.76
CA VAL A 91 1.85 -11.74 12.76
C VAL A 91 1.09 -11.29 11.50
N ALA A 92 1.45 -10.12 10.95
CA ALA A 92 0.92 -9.67 9.68
C ALA A 92 1.24 -10.70 8.58
N GLU A 93 0.20 -11.27 7.98
CA GLU A 93 0.36 -12.24 6.90
C GLU A 93 0.89 -11.56 5.64
N CYS A 94 1.87 -12.17 4.98
CA CYS A 94 2.30 -11.78 3.64
C CYS A 94 1.38 -12.47 2.61
N PHE A 95 0.96 -11.75 1.58
CA PHE A 95 0.05 -12.21 0.53
C PHE A 95 0.69 -12.19 -0.86
N VAL A 96 1.60 -11.24 -1.11
CA VAL A 96 2.38 -11.17 -2.34
C VAL A 96 3.35 -12.35 -2.42
N THR A 97 3.31 -13.08 -3.53
CA THR A 97 4.28 -14.13 -3.82
C THR A 97 5.55 -13.57 -4.47
N GLU A 98 6.66 -14.29 -4.36
CA GLU A 98 7.90 -13.99 -5.07
C GLU A 98 7.68 -13.82 -6.59
N GLU A 99 6.82 -14.65 -7.19
CA GLU A 99 6.42 -14.54 -8.60
C GLU A 99 5.68 -13.22 -8.93
N GLN A 100 4.83 -12.74 -8.03
CA GLN A 100 4.12 -11.46 -8.19
C GLN A 100 5.05 -10.25 -8.01
N TRP A 101 5.96 -10.30 -7.03
CA TRP A 101 7.02 -9.28 -6.86
C TRP A 101 7.94 -9.24 -8.09
N GLU A 102 8.44 -10.41 -8.52
CA GLU A 102 9.35 -10.56 -9.67
C GLU A 102 8.72 -10.09 -10.99
N THR A 103 7.40 -10.27 -11.13
CA THR A 103 6.64 -9.74 -12.28
C THR A 103 6.66 -8.22 -12.32
N VAL A 104 6.48 -7.54 -11.18
CA VAL A 104 6.56 -6.06 -11.09
C VAL A 104 8.01 -5.60 -11.28
N PHE A 105 8.95 -6.20 -10.55
CA PHE A 105 10.39 -5.90 -10.61
C PHE A 105 10.94 -5.99 -12.04
N ARG A 106 10.76 -7.13 -12.73
CA ARG A 106 11.22 -7.29 -14.12
C ARG A 106 10.55 -6.32 -15.09
N SER A 107 9.24 -6.06 -14.91
CA SER A 107 8.50 -5.11 -15.75
C SER A 107 9.08 -3.70 -15.65
N LEU A 108 9.46 -3.26 -14.45
CA LEU A 108 10.10 -1.96 -14.23
C LEU A 108 11.54 -1.95 -14.74
N ARG A 109 12.31 -3.01 -14.46
CA ARG A 109 13.73 -3.07 -14.82
C ARG A 109 13.96 -3.05 -16.33
N GLU A 110 13.11 -3.72 -17.09
CA GLU A 110 13.11 -3.66 -18.56
C GLU A 110 12.68 -2.28 -19.09
N GLN A 111 11.90 -1.48 -18.36
CA GLN A 111 11.62 -0.09 -18.78
C GLN A 111 12.78 0.85 -18.42
N PHE A 112 13.33 0.74 -17.21
CA PHE A 112 14.32 1.68 -16.67
C PHE A 112 15.74 1.48 -17.25
N LYS A 113 16.16 0.24 -17.51
CA LYS A 113 17.46 -0.10 -18.12
C LYS A 113 18.63 0.59 -17.38
N SER A 114 19.40 1.46 -18.05
CA SER A 114 20.52 2.19 -17.45
C SER A 114 20.10 3.31 -16.47
N LEU A 115 18.80 3.56 -16.30
CA LEU A 115 18.24 4.46 -15.28
C LEU A 115 17.78 3.70 -14.02
N ASP A 116 17.82 2.36 -14.02
CA ASP A 116 17.41 1.55 -12.88
C ASP A 116 18.35 1.70 -11.68
N VAL A 117 19.66 1.67 -11.95
CA VAL A 117 20.71 1.63 -10.93
C VAL A 117 21.20 3.04 -10.61
N TYR A 118 21.31 3.33 -9.32
CA TYR A 118 21.86 4.57 -8.80
C TYR A 118 22.60 4.32 -7.47
N TYR A 119 23.27 5.34 -6.96
CA TYR A 119 24.10 5.24 -5.76
C TYR A 119 23.59 6.13 -4.63
N VAL A 120 23.67 5.61 -3.41
CA VAL A 120 23.26 6.27 -2.17
C VAL A 120 24.36 6.18 -1.12
N LEU A 121 24.29 7.02 -0.09
CA LEU A 121 25.11 6.84 1.11
C LEU A 121 24.34 5.99 2.12
N ASP A 122 25.01 4.98 2.69
CA ASP A 122 24.45 4.15 3.75
C ASP A 122 24.60 4.83 5.14
N HIS A 123 24.16 4.15 6.20
CA HIS A 123 24.30 4.62 7.59
C HIS A 123 25.74 4.77 8.12
N HIS A 124 26.76 4.28 7.42
CA HIS A 124 28.18 4.52 7.71
C HIS A 124 28.77 5.66 6.85
N ASN A 125 27.99 6.20 5.90
CA ASN A 125 28.40 7.04 4.77
C ASN A 125 29.24 6.31 3.70
N ASP A 126 29.19 4.98 3.64
CA ASP A 126 29.73 4.23 2.51
C ASP A 126 28.78 4.32 1.30
N THR A 127 29.33 4.24 0.09
CA THR A 127 28.52 4.28 -1.14
C THR A 127 27.92 2.91 -1.43
N ALA A 128 26.60 2.81 -1.39
CA ALA A 128 25.83 1.61 -1.71
C ALA A 128 25.11 1.75 -3.06
N GLU A 129 24.98 0.64 -3.78
CA GLU A 129 24.16 0.54 -5.00
C GLU A 129 22.68 0.33 -4.63
N ALA A 130 21.77 0.98 -5.37
CA ALA A 130 20.33 0.87 -5.19
C ALA A 130 19.62 0.76 -6.56
N SER A 131 18.47 0.08 -6.60
CA SER A 131 17.66 -0.10 -7.81
C SER A 131 16.28 0.57 -7.66
N LEU A 132 15.85 1.31 -8.68
CA LEU A 132 14.51 1.90 -8.75
C LEU A 132 13.44 0.83 -8.91
N SER A 133 13.68 -0.20 -9.74
CA SER A 133 12.73 -1.31 -9.91
C SER A 133 12.58 -2.14 -8.63
N GLU A 134 13.66 -2.37 -7.89
CA GLU A 134 13.65 -3.07 -6.60
C GLU A 134 12.86 -2.27 -5.55
N ASN A 135 13.22 -1.01 -5.32
CA ASN A 135 12.51 -0.15 -4.36
C ASN A 135 11.02 -0.01 -4.68
N MET A 136 10.66 0.14 -5.95
CA MET A 136 9.24 0.26 -6.35
C MET A 136 8.47 -1.06 -6.22
N ALA A 137 9.12 -2.22 -6.39
CA ALA A 137 8.55 -3.55 -6.16
C ALA A 137 8.39 -3.86 -4.65
N ASP A 138 9.34 -3.46 -3.82
CA ASP A 138 9.24 -3.56 -2.35
C ASP A 138 8.13 -2.68 -1.77
N ILE A 139 8.01 -1.43 -2.25
CA ILE A 139 6.89 -0.55 -1.91
C ILE A 139 5.56 -1.17 -2.40
N TYR A 140 5.53 -1.79 -3.59
CA TYR A 140 4.35 -2.51 -4.08
C TYR A 140 3.96 -3.65 -3.13
N GLN A 141 4.91 -4.44 -2.65
CA GLN A 141 4.65 -5.54 -1.71
C GLN A 141 4.11 -5.04 -0.36
N ASP A 142 4.82 -4.10 0.29
CA ASP A 142 4.41 -3.55 1.60
C ASP A 142 2.98 -2.97 1.57
N LEU A 143 2.59 -2.35 0.45
CA LEU A 143 1.24 -1.81 0.25
C LEU A 143 0.20 -2.88 -0.10
N LYS A 144 0.55 -3.86 -0.94
CA LYS A 144 -0.36 -4.91 -1.38
C LYS A 144 -0.73 -5.86 -0.24
N ASP A 145 0.25 -6.24 0.57
CA ASP A 145 0.04 -7.04 1.79
C ASP A 145 -0.86 -6.30 2.79
N PHE A 146 -0.64 -5.00 3.00
CA PHE A 146 -1.52 -4.15 3.80
C PHE A 146 -2.97 -4.16 3.30
N ILE A 147 -3.19 -3.96 1.99
CA ILE A 147 -4.53 -3.96 1.39
C ILE A 147 -5.20 -5.32 1.58
N MET A 148 -4.51 -6.41 1.29
CA MET A 148 -5.07 -7.76 1.36
C MET A 148 -5.37 -8.21 2.80
N LEU A 149 -4.52 -7.83 3.77
CA LEU A 149 -4.79 -8.07 5.19
C LEU A 149 -5.98 -7.25 5.69
N TYR A 150 -6.08 -5.97 5.31
CA TYR A 150 -7.20 -5.10 5.67
C TYR A 150 -8.53 -5.60 5.07
N GLN A 151 -8.51 -6.10 3.83
CA GLN A 151 -9.68 -6.63 3.12
C GLN A 151 -10.35 -7.84 3.81
N LYS A 152 -9.69 -8.49 4.78
CA LYS A 152 -10.34 -9.50 5.64
C LYS A 152 -11.48 -8.92 6.49
N ASN A 153 -11.55 -7.60 6.66
CA ASN A 153 -12.66 -6.85 7.30
C ASN A 153 -13.01 -7.27 8.75
N VAL A 154 -12.13 -7.99 9.44
CA VAL A 154 -12.22 -8.27 10.88
C VAL A 154 -11.27 -7.36 11.65
N THR A 155 -11.66 -6.91 12.84
CA THR A 155 -10.89 -5.89 13.58
C THR A 155 -9.42 -6.25 13.82
N PRO A 156 -9.05 -7.46 14.32
CA PRO A 156 -7.63 -7.78 14.55
C PRO A 156 -6.77 -7.69 13.28
N ALA A 157 -7.27 -8.19 12.14
CA ALA A 157 -6.53 -8.11 10.87
C ALA A 157 -6.31 -6.65 10.42
N ARG A 158 -7.32 -5.79 10.59
CA ARG A 158 -7.21 -4.36 10.26
C ARG A 158 -6.27 -3.61 11.22
N GLU A 159 -6.26 -3.98 12.50
CA GLU A 159 -5.31 -3.47 13.49
C GLU A 159 -3.86 -3.88 13.15
N SER A 160 -3.61 -5.17 12.87
CA SER A 160 -2.31 -5.67 12.43
C SER A 160 -1.84 -5.01 11.14
N ALA A 161 -2.71 -4.86 10.14
CA ALA A 161 -2.39 -4.23 8.86
C ALA A 161 -1.89 -2.79 9.05
N ILE A 162 -2.62 -1.96 9.80
CA ILE A 162 -2.26 -0.55 10.03
C ILE A 162 -0.97 -0.44 10.86
N ALA A 163 -0.85 -1.24 11.93
CA ALA A 163 0.33 -1.22 12.79
C ALA A 163 1.59 -1.69 12.06
N HIS A 164 1.48 -2.74 11.23
CA HIS A 164 2.60 -3.25 10.44
C HIS A 164 3.01 -2.27 9.34
N LEU A 165 2.07 -1.76 8.53
CA LEU A 165 2.37 -0.77 7.49
C LEU A 165 3.00 0.51 8.09
N ARG A 166 2.51 0.99 9.24
CA ARG A 166 3.06 2.15 9.96
C ARG A 166 4.45 1.87 10.55
N THR A 167 4.80 0.61 10.81
CA THR A 167 6.15 0.20 11.21
C THR A 167 7.09 0.21 10.00
N LEU A 168 6.68 -0.42 8.89
CA LEU A 168 7.42 -0.45 7.63
C LEU A 168 7.61 0.95 7.01
N TYR A 169 6.68 1.87 7.24
CA TYR A 169 6.84 3.29 6.87
C TYR A 169 8.10 3.94 7.50
N GLN A 170 8.52 3.49 8.68
CA GLN A 170 9.66 4.04 9.40
C GLN A 170 11.00 3.39 9.00
N THR A 171 10.97 2.19 8.39
CA THR A 171 12.17 1.34 8.23
C THR A 171 12.36 0.73 6.83
N ARG A 172 11.33 0.67 5.99
CA ARG A 172 11.35 0.13 4.61
C ARG A 172 10.74 1.10 3.60
N TRP A 173 9.45 0.99 3.31
CA TRP A 173 8.83 1.65 2.16
C TRP A 173 8.89 3.18 2.22
N GLY A 174 8.88 3.80 3.41
CA GLY A 174 9.01 5.26 3.55
C GLY A 174 10.38 5.78 3.10
N PRO A 175 11.49 5.32 3.71
CA PRO A 175 12.85 5.60 3.23
C PRO A 175 13.07 5.25 1.75
N ALA A 176 12.66 4.06 1.30
CA ALA A 176 12.78 3.63 -0.09
C ALA A 176 12.07 4.58 -1.07
N LEU A 177 10.87 5.05 -0.70
CA LEU A 177 10.08 6.00 -1.48
C LEU A 177 10.75 7.36 -1.59
N ILE A 178 11.23 7.95 -0.48
CA ILE A 178 11.92 9.25 -0.50
C ILE A 178 13.14 9.18 -1.43
N THR A 179 13.94 8.13 -1.27
CA THR A 179 15.21 7.93 -2.00
C THR A 179 14.93 7.72 -3.50
N SER A 180 13.93 6.92 -3.84
CA SER A 180 13.49 6.72 -5.22
C SER A 180 12.91 8.00 -5.82
N LEU A 181 12.16 8.80 -5.05
CA LEU A 181 11.58 10.07 -5.50
C LEU A 181 12.66 11.12 -5.80
N GLN A 182 13.72 11.19 -4.98
CA GLN A 182 14.89 12.03 -5.25
C GLN A 182 15.57 11.65 -6.57
N MET A 183 15.79 10.35 -6.82
CA MET A 183 16.41 9.88 -8.06
C MET A 183 15.50 10.10 -9.28
N VAL A 184 14.20 9.85 -9.15
CA VAL A 184 13.18 10.15 -10.19
C VAL A 184 13.14 11.65 -10.52
N HIS A 185 13.23 12.53 -9.51
CA HIS A 185 13.34 13.97 -9.74
C HIS A 185 14.60 14.32 -10.53
N HIS A 186 15.76 13.75 -10.17
CA HIS A 186 16.98 13.96 -10.95
C HIS A 186 16.84 13.48 -12.40
N ILE A 187 16.27 12.29 -12.64
CA ILE A 187 16.04 11.76 -14.00
C ILE A 187 15.15 12.69 -14.84
N LEU A 188 14.11 13.27 -14.24
CA LEU A 188 13.14 14.14 -14.92
C LEU A 188 13.67 15.56 -15.18
N TYR A 189 14.58 16.08 -14.36
CA TYR A 189 14.99 17.49 -14.37
C TYR A 189 16.49 17.74 -14.63
N LYS A 190 17.33 16.70 -14.77
CA LYS A 190 18.77 16.82 -15.08
C LYS A 190 19.11 17.74 -16.26
N ASP A 191 18.29 17.74 -17.31
CA ASP A 191 18.52 18.51 -18.54
C ASP A 191 17.90 19.92 -18.47
N ALA A 192 17.24 20.26 -17.34
CA ALA A 192 16.60 21.56 -17.09
C ALA A 192 17.36 22.41 -16.04
N ILE A 193 18.41 21.86 -15.43
CA ILE A 193 19.32 22.56 -14.52
C ILE A 193 20.52 23.03 -15.34
N ASP A 194 20.75 24.33 -15.42
CA ASP A 194 21.95 24.90 -16.04
C ASP A 194 23.16 24.62 -15.13
N PRO A 195 24.22 23.91 -15.60
CA PRO A 195 25.42 23.66 -14.79
C PRO A 195 26.08 24.92 -14.24
N ALA A 196 25.94 26.07 -14.93
CA ALA A 196 26.50 27.34 -14.49
C ALA A 196 25.92 27.84 -13.14
N VAL A 197 24.80 27.29 -12.67
CA VAL A 197 24.21 27.55 -11.35
C VAL A 197 25.04 26.96 -10.20
N PHE A 198 25.93 25.99 -10.49
CA PHE A 198 26.85 25.42 -9.50
C PHE A 198 28.29 25.95 -9.63
N ASP A 199 28.67 26.47 -10.80
CA ASP A 199 29.99 27.08 -11.06
C ASP A 199 30.06 28.57 -10.65
N SER A 200 28.95 29.17 -10.20
CA SER A 200 28.95 30.54 -9.66
C SER A 200 29.55 30.57 -8.24
N ASP A 201 30.77 31.10 -8.12
CA ASP A 201 31.41 31.53 -6.84
C ASP A 201 30.64 32.68 -6.13
N ASP A 202 29.36 32.92 -6.45
CA ASP A 202 28.55 33.99 -5.90
C ASP A 202 28.19 33.72 -4.44
N GLU A 203 28.55 34.68 -3.58
CA GLU A 203 28.40 34.61 -2.14
C GLU A 203 26.92 34.42 -1.72
N TRP A 204 26.56 33.22 -1.26
CA TRP A 204 25.34 33.04 -0.44
C TRP A 204 25.56 33.67 0.93
N LEU A 205 25.37 34.99 0.98
CA LEU A 205 25.56 35.84 2.15
C LEU A 205 24.53 35.56 3.26
N VAL A 206 25.03 34.96 4.34
CA VAL A 206 24.49 34.95 5.73
C VAL A 206 23.23 34.10 5.98
#